data_AF-H9VTN9-F1
#
_entry.id   AF-H9VTN9-F1
#
_cell.length_a   1.000
_cell.length_b   1.000
_cell.length_c   1.000
_cell.angle_alpha   90.00
_cell.angle_beta   90.00
_cell.angle_gamma   90.00
#
_symmetry.space_group_name_H-M   'P 1'
#
loop_
_entity.id
_entity.type
_entity.pdbx_description
1 polymer ?
#
loop_
_entity_poly.entity_id
_entity_poly.type
_entity_poly.pdbx_seq_one_letter_code
_entity_poly.pdbx_strand_id
1 'polypeptide(L)' 'KFDRFNDARKNYNQTEPTIAGNAGLVAALIALSNGDNGVGVGIDKNTIFSSVPPMYPMTPPPPAPWNP' A
#
# COMPACT_ATOMS: atom_id res chain seq x y z
N LYS A 1 -22.85 4.67 -17.99
CA LYS A 1 -22.62 4.83 -19.45
C LYS A 1 -21.92 6.15 -19.80
N PHE A 2 -22.23 7.28 -19.14
CA PHE A 2 -21.65 8.60 -19.45
C PHE A 2 -20.34 8.92 -18.72
N ASP A 3 -20.02 8.11 -17.73
CA ASP A 3 -18.80 8.03 -16.94
C ASP A 3 -17.59 7.45 -17.71
N ARG A 4 -17.81 6.98 -18.94
CA ARG A 4 -16.77 6.55 -19.90
C ARG A 4 -15.89 5.39 -19.43
N PHE A 5 -16.26 4.68 -18.36
CA PHE A 5 -15.58 3.46 -17.96
C PHE A 5 -15.97 2.30 -18.88
N ASN A 6 -14.97 1.57 -19.39
CA ASN A 6 -15.16 0.36 -20.18
C ASN A 6 -14.32 -0.77 -19.60
N ASP A 7 -14.98 -1.79 -19.08
CA ASP A 7 -14.33 -2.99 -18.56
C ASP A 7 -13.82 -3.87 -19.71
N ALA A 8 -12.55 -3.67 -20.08
CA ALA A 8 -11.88 -4.44 -21.12
C ALA A 8 -10.43 -4.69 -20.72
N ARG A 9 -10.02 -5.97 -20.66
CA ARG A 9 -8.66 -6.35 -20.20
C ARG A 9 -7.50 -5.67 -20.96
N LYS A 10 -7.71 -5.28 -22.22
CA LYS A 10 -6.68 -4.57 -23.03
C LYS A 10 -6.60 -3.06 -22.73
N ASN A 11 -7.47 -2.54 -21.88
CA ASN A 11 -7.60 -1.12 -21.58
C ASN A 11 -6.87 -0.76 -20.29
N TYR A 12 -5.53 -0.82 -20.34
CA TYR A 12 -4.66 -0.57 -19.19
C TYR A 12 -4.91 0.80 -18.52
N ASN A 13 -5.34 1.81 -19.29
CA ASN A 13 -5.69 3.13 -18.77
C ASN A 13 -6.84 3.13 -17.74
N GLN A 14 -7.73 2.13 -17.80
CA GLN A 14 -8.92 2.06 -16.95
C GLN A 14 -8.97 0.81 -16.07
N THR A 15 -8.34 -0.28 -16.49
CA THR A 15 -8.45 -1.60 -15.82
C THR A 15 -7.11 -2.15 -15.34
N GLU A 16 -6.02 -1.39 -15.40
CA GLU A 16 -4.73 -1.83 -14.86
C GLU A 16 -4.68 -1.71 -13.33
N PRO A 17 -4.52 -2.82 -12.58
CA PRO A 17 -4.30 -2.74 -11.14
C PRO A 17 -2.84 -2.39 -10.84
N THR A 18 -2.62 -1.33 -10.06
CA THR A 18 -1.28 -0.95 -9.61
C THR A 18 -1.23 -0.81 -8.09
N ILE A 19 -0.07 -1.12 -7.49
CA ILE A 19 0.15 -0.93 -6.05
C ILE A 19 0.01 0.56 -5.69
N ALA A 20 0.58 1.45 -6.49
CA ALA A 20 0.51 2.89 -6.28
C ALA A 20 -0.94 3.42 -6.36
N GLY A 21 -1.74 2.93 -7.31
CA GLY A 21 -3.15 3.30 -7.45
C GLY A 21 -4.00 2.85 -6.26
N ASN A 22 -3.68 1.70 -5.64
CA ASN A 22 -4.44 1.16 -4.52
C ASN A 22 -4.01 1.74 -3.16
N ALA A 23 -2.74 2.16 -2.99
CA ALA A 23 -2.21 2.60 -1.70
C ALA A 23 -3.00 3.77 -1.10
N GLY A 24 -3.28 4.81 -1.90
CA GLY A 24 -4.06 5.96 -1.46
C GLY A 24 -5.53 5.61 -1.14
N LEU A 25 -6.13 4.72 -1.93
CA LEU A 25 -7.50 4.25 -1.72
C LEU A 25 -7.65 3.50 -0.39
N VAL A 26 -6.69 2.63 -0.06
CA VAL A 26 -6.69 1.88 1.21
C VAL A 26 -6.58 2.84 2.39
N ALA A 27 -5.68 3.84 2.32
CA ALA A 27 -5.54 4.85 3.38
C ALA A 27 -6.83 5.66 3.58
N ALA A 28 -7.49 6.08 2.49
CA ALA A 28 -8.75 6.80 2.54
C ALA A 28 -9.89 5.94 3.12
N LEU A 29 -9.94 4.65 2.77
CA LEU A 29 -10.93 3.72 3.31
C LEU A 29 -10.75 3.53 4.82
N ILE A 30 -9.50 3.35 5.28
CA ILE A 30 -9.18 3.26 6.72
C ILE A 30 -9.57 4.55 7.45
N ALA A 31 -9.32 5.72 6.85
CA ALA A 31 -9.70 7.00 7.45
C ALA A 31 -11.23 7.14 7.57
N LEU A 32 -11.98 6.75 6.54
CA LEU A 32 -13.45 6.78 6.53
C LEU A 32 -14.05 5.76 7.51
N SER A 33 -13.44 4.59 7.64
CA SER A 33 -13.89 3.55 8.57
C SER A 33 -13.71 3.90 10.05
N ASN A 34 -13.20 5.10 10.37
CA ASN A 34 -13.09 5.62 11.73
C ASN A 34 -14.23 6.60 12.11
N GLY A 35 -15.23 6.82 11.24
CA GLY A 35 -16.44 7.61 11.56
C GLY A 35 -17.43 6.87 12.49
N ASP A 36 -18.47 7.57 12.94
CA ASP A 36 -19.37 7.30 14.09
C ASP A 36 -19.95 5.87 14.30
N ASN A 37 -19.75 4.92 13.39
CA ASN A 37 -20.13 3.50 13.53
C ASN A 37 -19.00 2.51 13.10
N GLY A 38 -17.74 2.93 13.11
CA GLY A 38 -16.68 2.36 12.28
C GLY A 38 -15.67 1.39 12.93
N VAL A 39 -15.13 0.51 12.07
CA VAL A 39 -14.09 -0.53 12.27
C VAL A 39 -12.78 -0.02 12.91
N GLY A 40 -12.65 1.29 13.14
CA GLY A 40 -11.52 1.93 13.84
C GLY A 40 -11.41 1.62 15.34
N VAL A 41 -12.44 1.07 15.97
CA VAL A 41 -12.37 0.55 17.34
C VAL A 41 -11.57 -0.76 17.32
N GLY A 42 -10.23 -0.67 17.38
CA GLY A 42 -9.35 -1.84 17.54
C GLY A 42 -8.20 -1.99 16.52
N ILE A 43 -8.07 -1.09 15.53
CA ILE A 43 -6.92 -1.11 14.60
C ILE A 43 -5.72 -0.36 15.21
N ASP A 44 -4.63 -1.07 15.48
CA ASP A 44 -3.35 -0.48 15.90
C ASP A 44 -2.56 0.04 14.69
N LYS A 45 -2.72 1.34 14.41
CA LYS A 45 -2.06 2.07 13.33
C LYS A 45 -0.53 1.98 13.34
N ASN A 46 0.08 1.68 14.50
CA ASN A 46 1.53 1.57 14.60
C ASN A 46 2.06 0.25 14.00
N THR A 47 1.22 -0.77 13.87
CA THR A 47 1.65 -2.13 13.51
C THR A 47 0.97 -2.70 12.27
N ILE A 48 -0.02 -2.02 11.68
CA ILE A 48 -0.78 -2.52 10.51
C ILE A 48 0.08 -2.91 9.29
N PHE A 49 1.29 -2.36 9.17
CA PHE A 49 2.22 -2.67 8.08
C PHE A 49 3.48 -3.41 8.54
N SER A 50 3.52 -3.91 9.78
CA SER A 50 4.69 -4.61 10.34
C SER A 50 5.06 -5.89 9.58
N SER A 51 4.10 -6.56 8.96
CA SER A 51 4.32 -7.75 8.14
C SER A 51 4.65 -7.43 6.67
N VAL A 52 4.65 -6.14 6.28
CA VAL A 52 5.07 -5.74 4.94
C VAL A 52 6.59 -5.59 4.93
N PRO A 53 7.33 -6.37 4.13
CA PRO A 53 8.79 -6.24 4.04
C PRO A 53 9.19 -4.83 3.58
N PRO A 54 10.26 -4.24 4.14
CA PRO A 54 10.72 -2.93 3.71
C PRO A 54 11.13 -2.95 2.23
N MET A 55 10.63 -1.98 1.47
CA MET A 55 10.89 -1.86 0.01
C MET A 55 12.18 -1.10 -0.30
N TYR A 56 12.94 -0.68 0.71
CA TYR A 56 14.26 -0.08 0.57
C TYR A 56 15.35 -1.16 0.70
N PRO A 57 16.50 -1.02 0.01
CA PRO A 57 17.60 -1.96 0.14
C PRO A 57 18.05 -2.03 1.60
N MET A 58 18.19 -3.25 2.12
CA MET A 58 18.81 -3.47 3.42
C MET A 58 20.20 -2.84 3.43
N THR A 59 20.56 -2.18 4.53
CA THR A 59 21.90 -1.63 4.72
C THR A 59 22.94 -2.72 4.43
N PRO A 60 23.98 -2.43 3.62
CA PRO A 60 24.98 -3.42 3.31
C PRO A 60 25.64 -3.94 4.59
N PRO A 61 26.04 -5.22 4.64
CA PRO A 61 26.74 -5.77 5.79
C PRO A 61 28.03 -4.98 6.07
N PRO A 62 28.52 -4.94 7.33
CA PRO A 62 29.75 -4.26 7.68
C PRO A 62 30.92 -4.75 6.80
N PRO A 63 31.86 -3.86 6.43
CA PRO A 63 33.08 -4.27 5.75
C PRO A 63 33.80 -5.35 6.57
N ALA A 64 34.35 -6.36 5.88
CA ALA A 64 35.19 -7.35 6.55
C ALA A 64 36.36 -6.67 7.27
N PRO A 65 36.82 -7.19 8.43
CA PRO A 65 38.01 -6.70 9.10
C PRO A 65 39.20 -6.69 8.13
N TRP A 66 39.89 -5.55 8.05
CA TRP A 66 41.08 -5.43 7.20
C TRP A 66 42.19 -6.33 7.74
N ASN A 67 42.79 -7.16 6.87
CA ASN A 67 43.93 -8.00 7.22
C ASN A 67 45.21 -7.42 6.57
N PRO A 68 46.28 -7.17 7.36
CA PRO A 68 47.55 -6.65 6.86
C PRO A 68 48.29 -7.62 5.93
#